data_AF-A0A8H8N644-F1
#
_entry.id   AF-A0A8H8N644-F1
#
_cell.length_a   1.000
_cell.length_b   1.000
_cell.length_c   1.000
_cell.angle_alpha   90.00
_cell.angle_beta   90.00
_cell.angle_gamma   90.00
#
_symmetry.space_group_name_H-M   'P 1'
#
loop_
_entity.id
_entity.type
_entity.pdbx_description
1 polymer ?
#
loop_
_entity_poly.entity_id
_entity_poly.type
_entity_poly.pdbx_seq_one_letter_code
_entity_poly.pdbx_strand_id
1 'polypeptide(L)'
;MRAFTEGPWTRPPKIILGIDIGTTQSAVAFAHLYPNGPQSLYRVSAWPGQETHRGESKIPTLVYYDQRGKAVSFGAEALKLETAEKAEEQGWLLARHFKLHLHPDAMKQKHNLKVQPLPAGIPLEKIYTDFMVYLMKHTQEFFEARIIDGPKVWQDLHKDMTIVIAHPNGWTIKEQNFLRKAAVAAKYTTEAKAHAQIHFVSEAEASVHFCMFHSDIQNRLSPNVNFIVCDAGGSTVDTTAYCVKTAAPMLELEEKKASACVQAGAVFVDLECENHLSGILNRLGLPEDERIDYLRHGVKDFENSAKKEFGLIVSEGQIKEEHRVDMGCRINHPEFKIRRGAITLTSDTIHGFFDNCVEETVASIRQQMQGLQPKHILLVGGFGDSPHLRHTLLSEFNSAGCQVTVANDSTSKAVADGAVIWCAKLSVTSRATRMPYGVEINDPYDSKDPDHAGRSVHRHDAGYDYVTGKWSQIVGRNIVMNAAEAMRESYWRSYKTPAPRLKNFTVTMFAWTIDGEPPNKWLRDKDGRINHGYEEICQVEADLSGMRQALKRKTGRDGEYYYLDFTMALQFGGTELQAFVEWEQDGETRTGPASILPSALTTVKP
;
A
#
# COMPACT_ATOMS: atom_id res chain seq x y z
N MET A 1 -19.15 -20.06 5.37
CA MET A 1 -18.08 -19.32 4.66
C MET A 1 -18.64 -18.90 3.32
N ARG A 2 -18.56 -17.61 2.98
CA ARG A 2 -18.99 -17.10 1.68
C ARG A 2 -17.82 -17.27 0.70
N ALA A 3 -18.08 -17.70 -0.53
CA ALA A 3 -17.06 -17.78 -1.58
C ALA A 3 -17.04 -16.47 -2.37
N PHE A 4 -15.87 -15.91 -2.66
CA PHE A 4 -15.76 -14.58 -3.27
C PHE A 4 -15.81 -14.55 -4.82
N THR A 5 -15.97 -15.71 -5.44
CA THR A 5 -16.24 -15.89 -6.88
C THR A 5 -17.33 -16.93 -7.09
N GLU A 6 -18.07 -16.80 -8.20
CA GLU A 6 -18.96 -17.88 -8.67
C GLU A 6 -18.13 -18.99 -9.34
N GLY A 7 -18.32 -20.22 -8.88
CA GLY A 7 -17.65 -21.40 -9.44
C GLY A 7 -16.36 -21.83 -8.70
N PRO A 8 -15.96 -23.10 -8.89
CA PRO A 8 -14.80 -23.66 -8.20
C PRO A 8 -13.48 -23.17 -8.78
N TRP A 9 -12.41 -23.25 -7.99
CA TRP A 9 -11.05 -23.00 -8.49
C TRP A 9 -10.61 -24.11 -9.47
N THR A 10 -10.15 -23.74 -10.66
CA THR A 10 -9.81 -24.69 -11.75
C THR A 10 -8.31 -24.82 -12.02
N ARG A 11 -7.46 -24.17 -11.20
CA ARG A 11 -6.01 -24.07 -11.40
C ARG A 11 -5.25 -24.86 -10.33
N PRO A 12 -3.91 -24.98 -10.42
CA PRO A 12 -3.12 -25.64 -9.38
C PRO A 12 -3.38 -25.05 -7.98
N PRO A 13 -3.20 -25.84 -6.91
CA PRO A 13 -3.36 -25.37 -5.55
C PRO A 13 -2.45 -24.17 -5.24
N LYS A 14 -2.96 -23.22 -4.46
CA LYS A 14 -2.25 -21.98 -4.13
C LYS A 14 -2.72 -21.41 -2.79
N ILE A 15 -1.80 -20.80 -2.06
CA ILE A 15 -2.09 -19.96 -0.90
C ILE A 15 -1.97 -18.49 -1.31
N ILE A 16 -3.00 -17.70 -1.02
CA ILE A 16 -2.96 -16.23 -1.10
C ILE A 16 -3.05 -15.69 0.31
N LEU A 17 -2.12 -14.82 0.69
CA LEU A 17 -2.03 -14.17 2.00
C LEU A 17 -2.24 -12.66 1.82
N GLY A 18 -3.24 -12.08 2.46
CA GLY A 18 -3.49 -10.65 2.52
C GLY A 18 -3.10 -10.10 3.89
N ILE A 19 -2.25 -9.08 3.90
CA ILE A 19 -1.68 -8.51 5.12
C ILE A 19 -1.94 -7.02 5.13
N ASP A 20 -2.51 -6.55 6.23
CA ASP A 20 -2.64 -5.13 6.52
C ASP A 20 -1.95 -4.82 7.85
N ILE A 21 -0.78 -4.19 7.75
CA ILE A 21 -0.07 -3.63 8.91
C ILE A 21 -0.55 -2.19 9.08
N GLY A 22 -1.49 -1.96 10.00
CA GLY A 22 -2.00 -0.62 10.30
C GLY A 22 -1.24 0.05 11.43
N THR A 23 -1.49 1.34 11.64
CA THR A 23 -0.78 2.12 12.66
C THR A 23 -1.09 1.68 14.09
N THR A 24 -2.35 1.33 14.37
CA THR A 24 -2.82 0.91 15.70
C THR A 24 -3.16 -0.58 15.76
N GLN A 25 -3.73 -1.11 14.67
CA GLN A 25 -4.18 -2.48 14.55
C GLN A 25 -3.73 -3.06 13.21
N SER A 26 -3.39 -4.34 13.19
CA SER A 26 -3.03 -5.12 12.01
C SER A 26 -3.97 -6.31 11.84
N ALA A 27 -3.98 -6.91 10.67
CA ALA A 27 -4.75 -8.12 10.41
C ALA A 27 -4.12 -8.94 9.28
N VAL A 28 -4.42 -10.23 9.29
CA VAL A 28 -4.02 -11.18 8.24
C VAL A 28 -5.23 -12.01 7.84
N ALA A 29 -5.45 -12.12 6.53
CA ALA A 29 -6.43 -13.00 5.93
C ALA A 29 -5.74 -13.89 4.90
N PHE A 30 -6.29 -15.08 4.63
CA PHE A 30 -5.77 -15.95 3.59
C PHE A 30 -6.88 -16.68 2.84
N ALA A 31 -6.55 -17.18 1.66
CA ALA A 31 -7.33 -18.15 0.92
C ALA A 31 -6.46 -19.36 0.57
N HIS A 32 -6.96 -20.55 0.86
CA HIS A 32 -6.42 -21.79 0.31
C HIS A 32 -7.27 -22.17 -0.90
N LEU A 33 -6.68 -22.03 -2.09
CA LEU A 33 -7.32 -22.34 -3.37
C LEU A 33 -6.84 -23.71 -3.82
N TYR A 34 -7.75 -24.61 -4.18
CA TYR A 34 -7.43 -25.96 -4.65
C TYR A 34 -8.41 -26.42 -5.73
N PRO A 35 -8.01 -27.30 -6.66
CA PRO A 35 -8.86 -27.75 -7.76
C PRO A 35 -10.22 -28.24 -7.29
N ASN A 36 -11.29 -27.75 -7.93
CA ASN A 36 -12.69 -28.02 -7.59
C ASN A 36 -13.13 -27.54 -6.20
N GLY A 37 -12.25 -26.83 -5.48
CA GLY A 37 -12.50 -26.27 -4.17
C GLY A 37 -13.22 -24.92 -4.20
N PRO A 38 -13.90 -24.55 -3.11
CA PRO A 38 -14.50 -23.23 -2.98
C PRO A 38 -13.40 -22.17 -2.77
N GLN A 39 -13.59 -20.99 -3.35
CA GLN A 39 -12.70 -19.85 -3.17
C GLN A 39 -13.11 -19.09 -1.91
N SER A 40 -12.72 -19.64 -0.75
CA SER A 40 -13.13 -19.15 0.57
C SER A 40 -12.05 -18.31 1.25
N LEU A 41 -12.51 -17.27 1.94
CA LEU A 41 -11.67 -16.37 2.73
C LEU A 41 -11.62 -16.82 4.20
N TYR A 42 -10.43 -16.82 4.78
CA TYR A 42 -10.17 -17.13 6.17
C TYR A 42 -9.49 -15.92 6.83
N ARG A 43 -10.03 -15.48 7.96
CA ARG A 43 -9.43 -14.43 8.79
C ARG A 43 -8.66 -15.10 9.93
N VAL A 44 -7.42 -14.69 10.15
CA VAL A 44 -6.66 -15.14 11.32
C VAL A 44 -7.24 -14.44 12.55
N SER A 45 -7.79 -15.21 13.48
CA SER A 45 -8.52 -14.69 14.66
C SER A 45 -8.15 -15.36 15.98
N ALA A 46 -7.18 -16.29 15.97
CA ALA A 46 -6.65 -16.93 17.17
C ALA A 46 -5.29 -16.35 17.54
N TRP A 47 -5.22 -15.03 17.70
CA TRP A 47 -3.97 -14.37 18.09
C TRP A 47 -3.66 -14.58 19.57
N PRO A 48 -2.37 -14.73 19.95
CA PRO A 48 -1.96 -14.74 21.35
C PRO A 48 -2.43 -13.50 22.10
N GLY A 49 -2.87 -13.70 23.35
CA GLY A 49 -3.34 -12.62 24.20
C GLY A 49 -4.76 -12.10 23.95
N GLN A 50 -5.50 -12.72 23.03
CA GLN A 50 -6.94 -12.45 22.79
C GLN A 50 -7.82 -13.65 23.19
N GLU A 51 -7.42 -14.45 24.18
CA GLU A 51 -8.11 -15.70 24.55
C GLU A 51 -9.58 -15.46 25.00
N THR A 52 -9.87 -14.26 25.52
CA THR A 52 -11.19 -13.79 25.95
C THR A 52 -11.99 -13.07 24.85
N HIS A 53 -11.35 -12.69 23.74
CA HIS A 53 -11.94 -11.97 22.61
C HIS A 53 -12.00 -12.88 21.36
N ARG A 54 -12.41 -14.14 21.57
CA ARG A 54 -12.45 -15.15 20.49
C ARG A 54 -13.34 -14.67 19.34
N GLY A 55 -12.74 -14.43 18.18
CA GLY A 55 -13.42 -13.98 16.97
C GLY A 55 -12.93 -12.65 16.42
N GLU A 56 -12.16 -11.86 17.18
CA GLU A 56 -11.49 -10.68 16.67
C GLU A 56 -10.32 -11.06 15.75
N SER A 57 -10.34 -10.58 14.51
CA SER A 57 -9.24 -10.82 13.56
C SER A 57 -8.17 -9.73 13.58
N LYS A 58 -8.38 -8.67 14.36
CA LYS A 58 -7.48 -7.53 14.52
C LYS A 58 -6.49 -7.82 15.66
N ILE A 59 -5.24 -7.44 15.47
CA ILE A 59 -4.18 -7.54 16.49
C ILE A 59 -3.49 -6.18 16.65
N PRO A 60 -3.22 -5.69 17.87
CA PRO A 60 -2.54 -4.41 18.07
C PRO A 60 -1.17 -4.35 17.39
N THR A 61 -0.83 -3.20 16.81
CA THR A 61 0.45 -2.98 16.12
C THR A 61 1.49 -2.39 17.07
N LEU A 62 2.00 -3.23 17.98
CA LEU A 62 3.02 -2.82 18.96
C LEU A 62 3.91 -3.99 19.38
N VAL A 63 5.12 -3.67 19.81
CA VAL A 63 6.16 -4.62 20.20
C VAL A 63 6.95 -4.07 21.39
N TYR A 64 7.17 -4.88 22.43
CA TYR A 64 8.15 -4.61 23.46
C TYR A 64 9.51 -5.21 23.11
N TYR A 65 10.57 -4.45 23.39
CA TYR A 65 11.96 -4.87 23.30
C TYR A 65 12.61 -4.87 24.67
N ASP A 66 13.39 -5.89 24.99
CA ASP A 66 14.27 -5.81 26.16
C ASP A 66 15.42 -4.81 25.93
N GLN A 67 16.22 -4.54 26.97
CA GLN A 67 17.36 -3.63 26.91
C GLN A 67 18.47 -4.08 25.93
N ARG A 68 18.43 -5.32 25.46
CA ARG A 68 19.36 -5.86 24.45
C ARG A 68 18.80 -5.75 23.02
N GLY A 69 17.61 -5.18 22.87
CA GLY A 69 16.94 -5.02 21.60
C GLY A 69 16.30 -6.30 21.06
N LYS A 70 16.05 -7.30 21.90
CA LYS A 70 15.30 -8.50 21.53
C LYS A 70 13.81 -8.23 21.73
N ALA A 71 13.00 -8.57 20.72
CA ALA A 71 11.54 -8.50 20.85
C ALA A 71 11.06 -9.57 21.86
N VAL A 72 10.24 -9.16 22.82
CA VAL A 72 9.83 -10.01 23.96
C VAL A 72 8.32 -10.14 24.12
N SER A 73 7.53 -9.21 23.59
CA SER A 73 6.07 -9.31 23.59
C SER A 73 5.47 -8.53 22.43
N PHE A 74 4.40 -9.04 21.84
CA PHE A 74 3.77 -8.50 20.64
C PHE A 74 2.28 -8.30 20.85
N GLY A 75 1.67 -7.41 20.07
CA GLY A 75 0.23 -7.33 19.92
C GLY A 75 -0.55 -7.28 21.24
N ALA A 76 -1.57 -8.14 21.37
CA ALA A 76 -2.43 -8.16 22.54
C ALA A 76 -1.73 -8.70 23.79
N GLU A 77 -0.71 -9.55 23.66
CA GLU A 77 0.11 -9.99 24.80
C GLU A 77 0.81 -8.83 25.49
N ALA A 78 1.27 -7.85 24.69
CA ALA A 78 1.90 -6.63 25.17
C ALA A 78 0.91 -5.65 25.80
N LEU A 79 -0.40 -5.89 25.70
CA LEU A 79 -1.43 -5.12 26.41
C LEU A 79 -1.85 -5.73 27.75
N LYS A 80 -1.44 -6.97 28.06
CA LYS A 80 -1.74 -7.62 29.34
C LYS A 80 -1.12 -6.85 30.51
N LEU A 81 -1.84 -6.77 31.62
CA LEU A 81 -1.38 -6.08 32.84
C LEU A 81 -0.02 -6.64 33.31
N GLU A 82 0.09 -7.96 33.43
CA GLU A 82 1.32 -8.65 33.83
C GLU A 82 2.52 -8.33 32.91
N THR A 83 2.26 -8.11 31.63
CA THR A 83 3.30 -7.75 30.66
C THR A 83 3.73 -6.30 30.85
N ALA A 84 2.79 -5.40 31.12
CA ALA A 84 3.09 -4.00 31.41
C ALA A 84 3.92 -3.87 32.70
N GLU A 85 3.56 -4.60 33.75
CA GLU A 85 4.32 -4.66 35.01
C GLU A 85 5.75 -5.17 34.78
N LYS A 86 5.91 -6.28 34.05
CA LYS A 86 7.24 -6.80 33.68
C LYS A 86 8.05 -5.83 32.82
N ALA A 87 7.38 -5.12 31.90
CA ALA A 87 8.03 -4.14 31.04
C ALA A 87 8.60 -2.97 31.86
N GLU A 88 7.87 -2.53 32.88
CA GLU A 88 8.33 -1.49 33.81
C GLU A 88 9.49 -1.99 34.68
N GLU A 89 9.34 -3.15 35.33
CA GLU A 89 10.36 -3.75 36.20
C GLU A 89 11.69 -3.99 35.48
N GLN A 90 11.64 -4.42 34.21
CA GLN A 90 12.80 -4.79 33.42
C GLN A 90 13.27 -3.70 32.46
N GLY A 91 12.60 -2.53 32.47
CA GLY A 91 12.92 -1.41 31.59
C GLY A 91 12.83 -1.76 30.09
N TRP A 92 11.77 -2.46 29.69
CA TRP A 92 11.51 -2.76 28.28
C TRP A 92 11.08 -1.50 27.51
N LEU A 93 11.42 -1.46 26.23
CA LEU A 93 11.16 -0.35 25.34
C LEU A 93 9.96 -0.68 24.44
N LEU A 94 8.94 0.19 24.45
CA LEU A 94 7.74 0.02 23.63
C LEU A 94 7.93 0.65 22.24
N ALA A 95 7.83 -0.16 21.19
CA ALA A 95 7.60 0.31 19.83
C ALA A 95 6.10 0.29 19.52
N ARG A 96 5.50 1.47 19.32
CA ARG A 96 4.11 1.64 18.85
C ARG A 96 4.05 2.74 17.80
N HIS A 97 2.99 2.74 16.98
CA HIS A 97 2.79 3.72 15.90
C HIS A 97 3.99 3.84 14.93
N PHE A 98 4.82 2.78 14.84
CA PHE A 98 6.04 2.80 14.05
C PHE A 98 5.78 2.98 12.54
N LYS A 99 4.56 2.66 12.06
CA LYS A 99 4.10 2.95 10.69
C LYS A 99 4.21 4.43 10.31
N LEU A 100 4.06 5.35 11.28
CA LEU A 100 4.20 6.80 11.05
C LEU A 100 5.62 7.19 10.63
N HIS A 101 6.65 6.44 11.05
CA HIS A 101 8.04 6.69 10.63
C HIS A 101 8.26 6.38 9.15
N LEU A 102 7.45 5.49 8.56
CA LEU A 102 7.52 5.13 7.15
C LEU A 102 6.72 6.10 6.26
N HIS A 103 5.96 7.05 6.81
CA HIS A 103 5.25 8.03 6.00
C HIS A 103 6.22 8.85 5.12
N PRO A 104 5.85 9.11 3.84
CA PRO A 104 6.60 10.02 2.97
C PRO A 104 6.78 11.41 3.61
N ASP A 105 7.88 12.09 3.29
CA ASP A 105 8.21 13.40 3.88
C ASP A 105 7.15 14.46 3.55
N ALA A 106 6.59 14.42 2.34
CA ALA A 106 5.48 15.27 1.92
C ALA A 106 4.23 15.11 2.81
N MET A 107 4.01 13.91 3.37
CA MET A 107 2.93 13.67 4.33
C MET A 107 3.32 14.22 5.71
N LYS A 108 4.54 13.93 6.21
CA LYS A 108 4.99 14.32 7.55
C LYS A 108 4.96 15.85 7.79
N GLN A 109 5.28 16.65 6.77
CA GLN A 109 5.39 18.11 6.90
C GLN A 109 4.03 18.83 6.99
N LYS A 110 2.94 18.22 6.49
CA LYS A 110 1.64 18.90 6.38
C LYS A 110 0.93 19.09 7.73
N HIS A 111 1.25 18.28 8.74
CA HIS A 111 0.55 18.29 10.04
C HIS A 111 1.47 18.42 11.27
N ASN A 112 2.72 18.90 11.13
CA ASN A 112 3.69 19.01 12.23
C ASN A 112 3.76 17.74 13.10
N LEU A 113 3.71 16.58 12.43
CA LEU A 113 3.46 15.30 13.08
C LEU A 113 4.65 14.93 13.97
N LYS A 114 4.49 15.10 15.29
CA LYS A 114 5.49 14.67 16.28
C LYS A 114 5.42 13.15 16.43
N VAL A 115 6.10 12.45 15.54
CA VAL A 115 6.22 10.99 15.65
C VAL A 115 7.02 10.67 16.92
N GLN A 116 6.46 9.83 17.81
CA GLN A 116 7.20 9.32 18.97
C GLN A 116 8.50 8.65 18.48
N PRO A 117 9.66 8.95 19.09
CA PRO A 117 10.93 8.37 18.65
C PRO A 117 10.87 6.85 18.76
N LEU A 118 11.55 6.16 17.85
CA LEU A 118 11.71 4.72 17.95
C LEU A 118 12.52 4.37 19.21
N PRO A 119 12.32 3.16 19.79
CA PRO A 119 13.19 2.66 20.84
C PRO A 119 14.67 2.80 20.48
N ALA A 120 15.47 3.30 21.44
CA ALA A 120 16.89 3.54 21.23
C ALA A 120 17.61 2.27 20.74
N GLY A 121 18.35 2.39 19.64
CA GLY A 121 19.09 1.29 19.03
C GLY A 121 18.26 0.28 18.22
N ILE A 122 16.94 0.48 18.09
CA ILE A 122 16.06 -0.41 17.33
C ILE A 122 15.64 0.27 16.01
N PRO A 123 16.19 -0.15 14.86
CA PRO A 123 15.83 0.46 13.58
C PRO A 123 14.42 0.04 13.14
N LEU A 124 13.75 0.91 12.36
CA LEU A 124 12.40 0.67 11.87
C LEU A 124 12.24 -0.66 11.12
N GLU A 125 13.23 -1.00 10.30
CA GLU A 125 13.25 -2.26 9.53
C GLU A 125 13.22 -3.49 10.45
N LYS A 126 13.93 -3.44 11.58
CA LYS A 126 13.91 -4.51 12.59
C LYS A 126 12.52 -4.63 13.22
N ILE A 127 11.87 -3.51 13.52
CA ILE A 127 10.51 -3.52 14.11
C ILE A 127 9.50 -4.16 13.16
N TYR A 128 9.52 -3.77 11.88
CA TYR A 128 8.68 -4.41 10.86
C TYR A 128 9.01 -5.89 10.68
N THR A 129 10.31 -6.24 10.64
CA THR A 129 10.76 -7.63 10.48
C THR A 129 10.26 -8.51 11.64
N ASP A 130 10.52 -8.11 12.89
CA ASP A 130 10.12 -8.86 14.08
C ASP A 130 8.59 -8.98 14.16
N PHE A 131 7.85 -7.92 13.83
CA PHE A 131 6.39 -7.96 13.79
C PHE A 131 5.85 -8.87 12.68
N MET A 132 6.44 -8.84 11.49
CA MET A 132 6.09 -9.76 10.39
C MET A 132 6.39 -11.23 10.76
N VAL A 133 7.51 -11.51 11.42
CA VAL A 133 7.80 -12.87 11.94
C VAL A 133 6.69 -13.34 12.88
N TYR A 134 6.24 -12.47 13.79
CA TYR A 134 5.11 -12.75 14.67
C TYR A 134 3.81 -13.02 13.88
N LEU A 135 3.47 -12.17 12.90
CA LEU A 135 2.26 -12.35 12.08
C LEU A 135 2.28 -13.69 11.31
N MET A 136 3.38 -14.03 10.65
CA MET A 136 3.49 -15.26 9.86
C MET A 136 3.44 -16.51 10.73
N LYS A 137 4.11 -16.51 11.89
CA LYS A 137 4.08 -17.63 12.83
C LYS A 137 2.64 -17.99 13.21
N HIS A 138 1.86 -17.02 13.66
CA HIS A 138 0.49 -17.28 14.11
C HIS A 138 -0.49 -17.50 12.95
N THR A 139 -0.20 -16.94 11.78
CA THR A 139 -0.92 -17.29 10.54
C THR A 139 -0.73 -18.75 10.19
N GLN A 140 0.50 -19.26 10.25
CA GLN A 140 0.81 -20.67 9.99
C GLN A 140 0.09 -21.58 11.00
N GLU A 141 0.23 -21.31 12.30
CA GLU A 141 -0.44 -22.09 13.36
C GLU A 141 -1.97 -22.14 13.15
N PHE A 142 -2.58 -21.00 12.81
CA PHE A 142 -4.01 -20.92 12.52
C PHE A 142 -4.39 -21.70 11.25
N PHE A 143 -3.58 -21.59 10.19
CA PHE A 143 -3.80 -22.31 8.93
C PHE A 143 -3.77 -23.82 9.16
N GLU A 144 -2.72 -24.31 9.83
CA GLU A 144 -2.50 -25.72 10.10
C GLU A 144 -3.63 -26.34 10.94
N ALA A 145 -4.20 -25.57 11.85
CA ALA A 145 -5.32 -26.01 12.68
C ALA A 145 -6.68 -25.99 11.95
N ARG A 146 -6.84 -25.16 10.90
CA ARG A 146 -8.15 -24.89 10.27
C ARG A 146 -8.37 -25.59 8.93
N ILE A 147 -7.29 -25.85 8.21
CA ILE A 147 -7.30 -26.49 6.89
C ILE A 147 -7.13 -28.00 7.07
N ILE A 148 -7.92 -28.79 6.33
CA ILE A 148 -7.78 -30.25 6.30
C ILE A 148 -6.39 -30.58 5.75
N ASP A 149 -5.66 -31.46 6.44
CA ASP A 149 -4.24 -31.75 6.18
C ASP A 149 -3.33 -30.51 6.22
N GLY A 150 -3.72 -29.49 7.01
CA GLY A 150 -3.09 -28.17 7.07
C GLY A 150 -1.56 -28.17 7.16
N PRO A 151 -0.91 -28.94 8.06
CA PRO A 151 0.55 -29.02 8.13
C PRO A 151 1.21 -29.47 6.81
N LYS A 152 0.62 -30.46 6.13
CA LYS A 152 1.11 -30.96 4.85
C LYS A 152 0.89 -29.94 3.75
N VAL A 153 -0.32 -29.37 3.67
CA VAL A 153 -0.66 -28.34 2.68
C VAL A 153 0.24 -27.12 2.82
N TRP A 154 0.49 -26.66 4.05
CA TRP A 154 1.40 -25.56 4.31
C TRP A 154 2.82 -25.90 3.87
N GLN A 155 3.34 -27.06 4.27
CA GLN A 155 4.67 -27.52 3.86
C GLN A 155 4.85 -27.53 2.33
N ASP A 156 3.84 -28.00 1.60
CA ASP A 156 3.85 -28.13 0.14
C ASP A 156 3.73 -26.77 -0.57
N LEU A 157 2.95 -25.82 -0.04
CA LEU A 157 2.56 -24.60 -0.76
C LEU A 157 3.18 -23.29 -0.23
N HIS A 158 3.63 -23.22 1.03
CA HIS A 158 4.09 -21.94 1.63
C HIS A 158 5.26 -21.31 0.87
N LYS A 159 6.15 -22.10 0.25
CA LYS A 159 7.30 -21.56 -0.49
C LYS A 159 6.92 -20.85 -1.78
N ASP A 160 5.72 -21.12 -2.28
CA ASP A 160 5.18 -20.60 -3.54
C ASP A 160 3.87 -19.82 -3.32
N MET A 161 3.62 -19.36 -2.09
CA MET A 161 2.48 -18.52 -1.76
C MET A 161 2.58 -17.14 -2.43
N THR A 162 1.43 -16.53 -2.68
CA THR A 162 1.34 -15.13 -3.06
C THR A 162 0.97 -14.29 -1.84
N ILE A 163 1.78 -13.27 -1.56
CA ILE A 163 1.64 -12.36 -0.44
C ILE A 163 1.22 -11.01 -0.98
N VAL A 164 0.15 -10.46 -0.45
CA VAL A 164 -0.35 -9.14 -0.80
C VAL A 164 -0.32 -8.26 0.44
N ILE A 165 0.48 -7.21 0.40
CA ILE A 165 0.62 -6.25 1.50
C ILE A 165 -0.13 -4.98 1.11
N ALA A 166 -1.11 -4.60 1.92
CA ALA A 166 -1.82 -3.34 1.73
C ALA A 166 -1.01 -2.15 2.24
N HIS A 167 -1.13 -1.01 1.57
CA HIS A 167 -0.49 0.25 1.98
C HIS A 167 -1.38 1.47 1.76
N PRO A 168 -1.18 2.57 2.50
CA PRO A 168 -1.92 3.83 2.29
C PRO A 168 -1.77 4.34 0.86
N ASN A 169 -2.78 5.02 0.33
CA ASN A 169 -2.78 5.48 -1.07
C ASN A 169 -1.69 6.51 -1.36
N GLY A 170 -1.23 7.25 -0.33
CA GLY A 170 -0.11 8.18 -0.44
C GLY A 170 1.28 7.53 -0.48
N TRP A 171 1.39 6.22 -0.30
CA TRP A 171 2.69 5.52 -0.31
C TRP A 171 3.12 5.13 -1.71
N THR A 172 4.41 5.27 -1.96
CA THR A 172 5.02 5.07 -3.28
C THR A 172 5.90 3.82 -3.29
N ILE A 173 6.59 3.59 -4.41
CA ILE A 173 7.55 2.50 -4.60
C ILE A 173 8.60 2.46 -3.48
N LYS A 174 9.00 3.61 -2.92
CA LYS A 174 10.00 3.66 -1.83
C LYS A 174 9.51 2.90 -0.59
N GLU A 175 8.30 3.17 -0.14
CA GLU A 175 7.72 2.53 1.04
C GLU A 175 7.37 1.06 0.76
N GLN A 176 6.90 0.74 -0.45
CA GLN A 176 6.68 -0.64 -0.89
C GLN A 176 8.00 -1.44 -0.88
N ASN A 177 9.10 -0.87 -1.39
CA ASN A 177 10.42 -1.49 -1.36
C ASN A 177 10.90 -1.73 0.08
N PHE A 178 10.63 -0.81 1.00
CA PHE A 178 10.92 -1.01 2.42
C PHE A 178 10.15 -2.21 2.98
N LEU A 179 8.83 -2.28 2.73
CA LEU A 179 8.00 -3.41 3.18
C LEU A 179 8.46 -4.74 2.56
N ARG A 180 8.85 -4.74 1.29
CA ARG A 180 9.37 -5.94 0.60
C ARG A 180 10.66 -6.43 1.26
N LYS A 181 11.59 -5.52 1.57
CA LYS A 181 12.83 -5.85 2.30
C LYS A 181 12.55 -6.42 3.67
N ALA A 182 11.65 -5.81 4.44
CA ALA A 182 11.25 -6.32 5.75
C ALA A 182 10.61 -7.73 5.65
N ALA A 183 9.78 -7.98 4.63
CA ALA A 183 9.17 -9.30 4.40
C ALA A 183 10.22 -10.37 4.02
N VAL A 184 11.23 -10.02 3.21
CA VAL A 184 12.35 -10.92 2.91
C VAL A 184 13.20 -11.19 4.17
N ALA A 185 13.47 -10.16 4.97
CA ALA A 185 14.17 -10.30 6.25
C ALA A 185 13.39 -11.21 7.21
N ALA A 186 12.06 -11.09 7.24
CA ALA A 186 11.13 -11.92 8.00
C ALA A 186 10.93 -13.33 7.44
N LYS A 187 11.65 -13.70 6.37
CA LYS A 187 11.62 -15.03 5.72
C LYS A 187 10.27 -15.40 5.12
N TYR A 188 9.48 -14.43 4.69
CA TYR A 188 8.27 -14.70 3.92
C TYR A 188 8.60 -15.30 2.55
N THR A 189 9.72 -14.86 1.97
CA THR A 189 10.24 -15.34 0.69
C THR A 189 11.75 -15.08 0.60
N THR A 190 12.38 -15.57 -0.47
CA THR A 190 13.77 -15.27 -0.84
C THR A 190 13.85 -14.00 -1.69
N GLU A 191 14.98 -13.29 -1.64
CA GLU A 191 15.24 -12.11 -2.49
C GLU A 191 14.91 -12.37 -3.98
N ALA A 192 15.35 -13.52 -4.50
CA ALA A 192 15.14 -13.90 -5.90
C ALA A 192 13.66 -14.08 -6.31
N LYS A 193 12.79 -14.41 -5.35
CA LYS A 193 11.35 -14.63 -5.57
C LYS A 193 10.50 -13.45 -5.11
N ALA A 194 11.08 -12.45 -4.45
CA ALA A 194 10.34 -11.39 -3.77
C ALA A 194 9.42 -10.61 -4.69
N HIS A 195 9.87 -10.21 -5.88
CA HIS A 195 9.06 -9.49 -6.87
C HIS A 195 7.96 -10.32 -7.51
N ALA A 196 8.11 -11.66 -7.54
CA ALA A 196 7.12 -12.56 -8.11
C ALA A 196 6.04 -12.97 -7.09
N GLN A 197 6.36 -12.93 -5.80
CA GLN A 197 5.48 -13.42 -4.73
C GLN A 197 4.88 -12.32 -3.87
N ILE A 198 5.54 -11.18 -3.72
CA ILE A 198 5.05 -10.05 -2.92
C ILE A 198 4.46 -9.01 -3.85
N HIS A 199 3.18 -8.72 -3.63
CA HIS A 199 2.42 -7.72 -4.33
C HIS A 199 1.89 -6.66 -3.36
N PHE A 200 1.57 -5.51 -3.92
CA PHE A 200 1.07 -4.36 -3.16
C PHE A 200 -0.28 -3.93 -3.69
N VAL A 201 -1.18 -3.59 -2.79
CA VAL A 201 -2.51 -3.03 -3.09
C VAL A 201 -2.72 -1.80 -2.23
N SER A 202 -3.38 -0.78 -2.76
CA SER A 202 -3.75 0.37 -1.93
C SER A 202 -4.86 0.00 -0.94
N GLU A 203 -4.87 0.62 0.24
CA GLU A 203 -5.91 0.43 1.27
C GLU A 203 -7.31 0.71 0.67
N ALA A 204 -7.47 1.79 -0.11
CA ALA A 204 -8.75 2.08 -0.76
C ALA A 204 -9.17 1.02 -1.81
N GLU A 205 -8.24 0.51 -2.63
CA GLU A 205 -8.54 -0.53 -3.62
C GLU A 205 -8.91 -1.85 -2.94
N ALA A 206 -8.17 -2.26 -1.90
CA ALA A 206 -8.53 -3.43 -1.11
C ALA A 206 -9.92 -3.27 -0.46
N SER A 207 -10.18 -2.11 0.13
CA SER A 207 -11.45 -1.77 0.77
C SER A 207 -12.65 -1.84 -0.19
N VAL A 208 -12.48 -1.46 -1.46
CA VAL A 208 -13.52 -1.65 -2.49
C VAL A 208 -13.81 -3.14 -2.69
N HIS A 209 -12.78 -3.97 -2.84
CA HIS A 209 -12.95 -5.41 -3.03
C HIS A 209 -13.60 -6.09 -1.82
N PHE A 210 -13.32 -5.60 -0.61
CA PHE A 210 -14.03 -6.00 0.60
C PHE A 210 -15.51 -5.65 0.54
N CYS A 211 -15.81 -4.37 0.27
CA CYS A 211 -17.18 -3.87 0.17
C CYS A 211 -17.97 -4.70 -0.84
N MET A 212 -17.44 -4.91 -2.04
CA MET A 212 -18.10 -5.71 -3.08
C MET A 212 -18.48 -7.12 -2.62
N PHE A 213 -17.66 -7.75 -1.78
CA PHE A 213 -17.88 -9.11 -1.34
C PHE A 213 -18.79 -9.22 -0.11
N HIS A 214 -18.72 -8.27 0.82
CA HIS A 214 -19.45 -8.34 2.09
C HIS A 214 -20.76 -7.55 2.11
N SER A 215 -20.96 -6.63 1.18
CA SER A 215 -22.20 -5.86 1.08
C SER A 215 -23.04 -6.29 -0.12
N ASP A 216 -24.32 -5.90 -0.11
CA ASP A 216 -25.27 -6.13 -1.21
C ASP A 216 -25.03 -5.15 -2.39
N ILE A 217 -23.84 -4.53 -2.45
CA ILE A 217 -23.47 -3.48 -3.40
C ILE A 217 -23.47 -3.99 -4.84
N GLN A 218 -23.05 -5.23 -5.10
CA GLN A 218 -23.12 -5.83 -6.44
C GLN A 218 -24.56 -5.87 -7.00
N ASN A 219 -25.57 -6.02 -6.14
CA ASN A 219 -26.97 -6.05 -6.54
C ASN A 219 -27.63 -4.66 -6.55
N ARG A 220 -27.00 -3.67 -5.89
CA ARG A 220 -27.56 -2.33 -5.70
C ARG A 220 -26.90 -1.25 -6.53
N LEU A 221 -25.66 -1.46 -6.98
CA LEU A 221 -24.99 -0.53 -7.88
C LEU A 221 -25.31 -0.88 -9.33
N SER A 222 -26.01 0.03 -9.99
CA SER A 222 -26.23 -0.04 -11.43
C SER A 222 -25.01 0.53 -12.18
N PRO A 223 -24.80 0.12 -13.45
CA PRO A 223 -23.84 0.79 -14.33
C PRO A 223 -24.04 2.31 -14.35
N ASN A 224 -22.94 3.05 -14.51
CA ASN A 224 -22.83 4.50 -14.48
C ASN A 224 -23.15 5.17 -13.13
N VAL A 225 -23.24 4.41 -12.03
CA VAL A 225 -23.35 4.99 -10.69
C VAL A 225 -21.95 5.34 -10.18
N ASN A 226 -21.78 6.60 -9.77
CA ASN A 226 -20.60 7.05 -9.04
C ASN A 226 -20.78 6.82 -7.54
N PHE A 227 -19.73 6.35 -6.88
CA PHE A 227 -19.66 6.21 -5.43
C PHE A 227 -18.24 6.50 -4.94
N ILE A 228 -18.10 6.79 -3.65
CA ILE A 228 -16.81 7.02 -3.00
C ILE A 228 -16.57 5.91 -2.00
N VAL A 229 -15.33 5.41 -1.93
CA VAL A 229 -14.86 4.64 -0.78
C VAL A 229 -14.02 5.57 0.10
N CYS A 230 -14.34 5.60 1.38
CA CYS A 230 -13.64 6.34 2.41
C CYS A 230 -13.12 5.35 3.44
N ASP A 231 -11.82 5.04 3.37
CA ASP A 231 -11.13 4.24 4.37
C ASP A 231 -10.59 5.14 5.46
N ALA A 232 -11.35 5.27 6.54
CA ALA A 232 -10.96 6.05 7.70
C ALA A 232 -10.16 5.16 8.66
N GLY A 233 -8.85 5.16 8.49
CA GLY A 233 -7.89 4.31 9.19
C GLY A 233 -7.33 4.90 10.49
N GLY A 234 -6.27 4.26 10.99
CA GLY A 234 -5.61 4.67 12.24
C GLY A 234 -4.83 5.98 12.09
N SER A 235 -4.11 6.17 10.99
CA SER A 235 -3.27 7.37 10.74
C SER A 235 -3.57 8.09 9.44
N THR A 236 -4.33 7.48 8.54
CA THR A 236 -4.69 8.06 7.25
C THR A 236 -6.17 7.89 7.03
N VAL A 237 -6.73 8.81 6.25
CA VAL A 237 -8.02 8.65 5.63
C VAL A 237 -7.80 8.66 4.12
N ASP A 238 -8.11 7.55 3.48
CA ASP A 238 -7.89 7.32 2.07
C ASP A 238 -9.26 7.37 1.35
N THR A 239 -9.41 8.28 0.38
CA THR A 239 -10.67 8.47 -0.35
C THR A 239 -10.48 8.31 -1.85
N THR A 240 -11.35 7.53 -2.47
CA THR A 240 -11.31 7.28 -3.92
C THR A 240 -12.72 7.28 -4.50
N ALA A 241 -12.91 7.99 -5.61
CA ALA A 241 -14.16 8.00 -6.36
C ALA A 241 -14.14 6.97 -7.50
N TYR A 242 -15.17 6.13 -7.55
CA TYR A 242 -15.35 5.09 -8.55
C TYR A 242 -16.66 5.27 -9.31
N CYS A 243 -16.68 4.81 -10.55
CA CYS A 243 -17.86 4.60 -11.36
C CYS A 243 -18.00 3.12 -11.72
N VAL A 244 -19.21 2.58 -11.59
CA VAL A 244 -19.50 1.22 -12.08
C VAL A 244 -19.59 1.22 -13.60
N LYS A 245 -18.69 0.50 -14.26
CA LYS A 245 -18.76 0.28 -15.72
C LYS A 245 -19.71 -0.85 -16.06
N THR A 246 -19.50 -1.98 -15.40
CA THR A 246 -20.24 -3.22 -15.61
C THR A 246 -20.65 -3.73 -14.24
N ALA A 247 -21.93 -4.06 -14.02
CA ALA A 247 -22.40 -4.58 -12.72
C ALA A 247 -22.45 -6.12 -12.70
N ALA A 248 -22.75 -6.75 -13.84
CA ALA A 248 -22.83 -8.19 -14.03
C ALA A 248 -22.38 -8.57 -15.46
N PRO A 249 -21.84 -9.78 -15.70
CA PRO A 249 -21.60 -10.87 -14.75
C PRO A 249 -20.40 -10.63 -13.82
N MET A 250 -19.57 -9.63 -14.13
CA MET A 250 -18.44 -9.22 -13.32
C MET A 250 -18.49 -7.71 -13.07
N LEU A 251 -18.33 -7.30 -11.81
CA LEU A 251 -18.32 -5.91 -11.42
C LEU A 251 -16.99 -5.26 -11.83
N GLU A 252 -17.05 -4.28 -12.74
CA GLU A 252 -15.92 -3.50 -13.23
C GLU A 252 -16.06 -2.05 -12.78
N LEU A 253 -14.97 -1.50 -12.24
CA LEU A 253 -14.93 -0.16 -11.68
C LEU A 253 -13.91 0.70 -12.42
N GLU A 254 -14.28 1.94 -12.71
CA GLU A 254 -13.40 2.98 -13.22
C GLU A 254 -13.15 3.99 -12.10
N GLU A 255 -11.88 4.18 -11.71
CA GLU A 255 -11.49 5.29 -10.85
C GLU A 255 -11.69 6.60 -11.62
N LYS A 256 -12.46 7.52 -11.05
CA LYS A 256 -12.84 8.78 -11.72
C LYS A 256 -11.88 9.93 -11.42
N LYS A 257 -11.11 9.81 -10.36
CA LYS A 257 -10.15 10.79 -9.87
C LYS A 257 -9.03 10.09 -9.14
N ALA A 258 -7.85 10.71 -9.17
CA ALA A 258 -6.75 10.28 -8.33
C ALA A 258 -7.21 10.17 -6.87
N SER A 259 -6.96 9.00 -6.28
CA SER A 259 -7.14 8.74 -4.87
C SER A 259 -6.46 9.81 -4.01
N ALA A 260 -7.13 10.25 -2.95
CA ALA A 260 -6.59 11.17 -1.97
C ALA A 260 -6.22 10.43 -0.69
N CYS A 261 -5.16 10.89 -0.01
CA CYS A 261 -4.71 10.37 1.27
C CYS A 261 -4.43 11.57 2.19
N VAL A 262 -5.20 11.69 3.29
CA VAL A 262 -5.04 12.77 4.27
C VAL A 262 -4.65 12.21 5.64
N GLN A 263 -3.92 12.97 6.44
CA GLN A 263 -3.48 12.53 7.77
C GLN A 263 -4.55 12.88 8.83
N ALA A 264 -5.70 12.22 8.74
CA ALA A 264 -6.87 12.52 9.55
C ALA A 264 -7.38 11.29 10.33
N GLY A 265 -6.50 10.32 10.59
CA GLY A 265 -6.86 9.07 11.28
C GLY A 265 -7.05 9.21 12.79
N ALA A 266 -7.53 8.13 13.42
CA ALA A 266 -7.85 8.10 14.86
C ALA A 266 -6.70 8.53 15.81
N VAL A 267 -5.44 8.32 15.46
CA VAL A 267 -4.28 8.65 16.33
C VAL A 267 -4.11 10.15 16.56
N PHE A 268 -4.65 11.00 15.69
CA PHE A 268 -4.57 12.45 15.87
C PHE A 268 -5.54 12.95 16.93
N VAL A 269 -6.66 12.25 17.12
CA VAL A 269 -7.57 12.52 18.24
C VAL A 269 -6.88 12.21 19.57
N ASP A 270 -6.11 11.12 19.62
CA ASP A 270 -5.30 10.76 20.80
C ASP A 270 -4.21 11.81 21.08
N LEU A 271 -3.60 12.36 20.02
CA LEU A 271 -2.59 13.40 20.13
C LEU A 271 -3.16 14.70 20.70
N GLU A 272 -4.35 15.12 20.27
CA GLU A 272 -5.00 16.31 20.83
C GLU A 272 -5.38 16.11 22.31
N CYS A 273 -5.82 14.90 22.68
CA CYS A 273 -6.00 14.54 24.08
C CYS A 273 -4.67 14.60 24.87
N GLU A 274 -3.59 14.04 24.32
CA GLU A 274 -2.26 14.09 24.93
C GLU A 274 -1.79 15.54 25.15
N ASN A 275 -1.95 16.41 24.15
CA ASN A 275 -1.63 17.83 24.26
C ASN A 275 -2.44 18.52 25.36
N HIS A 276 -3.75 18.24 25.42
CA HIS A 276 -4.63 18.80 26.44
C HIS A 276 -4.25 18.36 27.86
N LEU A 277 -4.08 17.05 28.06
CA LEU A 277 -3.67 16.48 29.35
C LEU A 277 -2.29 16.98 29.77
N SER A 278 -1.33 17.01 28.85
CA SER A 278 0.02 17.55 29.11
C SER A 278 -0.04 19.01 29.56
N GLY A 279 -0.84 19.84 28.90
CA GLY A 279 -1.05 21.25 29.29
C GLY A 279 -1.59 21.40 30.72
N ILE A 280 -2.46 20.50 31.16
CA ILE A 280 -2.99 20.48 32.53
C ILE A 280 -1.92 19.99 33.50
N LEU A 281 -1.31 18.82 33.25
CA LEU A 281 -0.34 18.21 34.16
C LEU A 281 0.91 19.09 34.37
N ASN A 282 1.33 19.83 33.34
CA ASN A 282 2.43 20.81 33.46
C ASN A 282 2.14 21.94 34.46
N ARG A 283 0.86 22.22 34.76
CA ARG A 283 0.44 23.26 35.70
C ARG A 283 0.32 22.74 37.14
N LEU A 284 0.44 21.43 37.36
CA LEU A 284 0.26 20.80 38.67
C LEU A 284 1.54 20.76 39.50
N GLY A 285 2.68 21.18 38.95
CA GLY A 285 3.97 21.16 39.67
C GLY A 285 4.48 19.75 40.00
N LEU A 286 4.06 18.75 39.22
CA LEU A 286 4.42 17.34 39.42
C LEU A 286 5.87 17.06 38.96
N PRO A 287 6.56 16.10 39.61
CA PRO A 287 7.78 15.50 39.09
C PRO A 287 7.63 15.05 37.62
N GLU A 288 8.72 15.06 36.86
CA GLU A 288 8.70 14.75 35.43
C GLU A 288 8.30 13.30 35.14
N ASP A 289 8.81 12.36 35.92
CA ASP A 289 8.47 10.95 35.87
C ASP A 289 6.98 10.70 36.16
N GLU A 290 6.43 11.29 37.23
CA GLU A 290 4.99 11.19 37.53
C GLU A 290 4.13 11.78 36.41
N ARG A 291 4.51 12.94 35.88
CA ARG A 291 3.79 13.58 34.78
C ARG A 291 3.76 12.71 33.53
N ILE A 292 4.90 12.11 33.16
CA ILE A 292 5.00 11.22 32.00
C ILE A 292 4.11 9.98 32.21
N ASP A 293 4.11 9.42 33.42
CA ASP A 293 3.30 8.25 33.72
C ASP A 293 1.80 8.54 33.72
N TYR A 294 1.36 9.62 34.38
CA TYR A 294 -0.05 10.01 34.42
C TYR A 294 -0.58 10.37 33.02
N LEU A 295 0.24 11.04 32.20
CA LEU A 295 -0.09 11.33 30.81
C LEU A 295 -0.28 10.04 30.01
N ARG A 296 0.65 9.08 30.16
CA ARG A 296 0.58 7.78 29.48
C ARG A 296 -0.69 7.02 29.86
N HIS A 297 -1.02 6.96 31.15
CA HIS A 297 -2.24 6.32 31.64
C HIS A 297 -3.51 7.02 31.14
N GLY A 298 -3.57 8.35 31.23
CA GLY A 298 -4.72 9.14 30.78
C GLY A 298 -5.01 8.99 29.28
N VAL A 299 -3.98 9.08 28.43
CA VAL A 299 -4.15 8.90 26.98
C VAL A 299 -4.61 7.46 26.66
N LYS A 300 -4.05 6.46 27.36
CA LYS A 300 -4.44 5.05 27.19
C LYS A 300 -5.90 4.82 27.61
N ASP A 301 -6.34 5.41 28.71
CA ASP A 301 -7.73 5.29 29.15
C ASP A 301 -8.66 6.00 28.15
N PHE A 302 -8.34 7.22 27.74
CA PHE A 302 -9.09 7.96 26.72
C PHE A 302 -9.26 7.17 25.41
N GLU A 303 -8.18 6.60 24.89
CA GLU A 303 -8.19 5.78 23.67
C GLU A 303 -9.15 4.57 23.80
N ASN A 304 -9.20 3.96 24.99
CA ASN A 304 -9.94 2.72 25.24
C ASN A 304 -11.40 2.95 25.63
N SER A 305 -11.74 4.11 26.20
CA SER A 305 -13.07 4.44 26.70
C SER A 305 -13.64 5.68 26.01
N ALA A 306 -13.31 6.88 26.50
CA ALA A 306 -13.95 8.14 26.16
C ALA A 306 -13.98 8.41 24.65
N LYS A 307 -12.90 8.13 23.91
CA LYS A 307 -12.84 8.29 22.45
C LYS A 307 -13.85 7.40 21.71
N LYS A 308 -13.98 6.13 22.12
CA LYS A 308 -14.87 5.15 21.46
C LYS A 308 -16.33 5.40 21.81
N GLU A 309 -16.60 5.89 23.02
CA GLU A 309 -17.94 6.26 23.49
C GLU A 309 -18.44 7.59 22.91
N PHE A 310 -17.54 8.46 22.45
CA PHE A 310 -17.90 9.81 22.03
C PHE A 310 -18.84 9.79 20.81
N GLY A 311 -19.98 10.48 20.94
CA GLY A 311 -21.06 10.49 19.96
C GLY A 311 -22.03 9.30 20.07
N LEU A 312 -21.86 8.38 21.02
CA LEU A 312 -22.91 7.40 21.33
C LEU A 312 -24.08 8.09 22.03
N ILE A 313 -25.30 7.71 21.61
CA ILE A 313 -26.53 8.05 22.30
C ILE A 313 -26.66 7.10 23.50
N VAL A 314 -26.69 7.64 24.71
CA VAL A 314 -26.73 6.83 25.95
C VAL A 314 -28.15 6.49 26.36
N SER A 315 -29.00 7.51 26.60
CA SER A 315 -30.39 7.34 27.04
C SER A 315 -31.24 8.53 26.58
N GLU A 316 -32.51 8.29 26.21
CA GLU A 316 -33.48 9.31 25.75
C GLU A 316 -33.02 10.17 24.55
N GLY A 317 -32.13 9.66 23.71
CA GLY A 317 -31.65 10.42 22.54
C GLY A 317 -30.55 11.43 22.86
N GLN A 318 -30.08 11.51 24.11
CA GLN A 318 -29.04 12.45 24.51
C GLN A 318 -27.63 11.85 24.41
N ILE A 319 -26.69 12.71 24.00
CA ILE A 319 -25.25 12.41 23.99
C ILE A 319 -24.73 12.67 25.41
N LYS A 320 -23.82 11.80 25.87
CA LYS A 320 -23.13 11.97 27.16
C LYS A 320 -22.38 13.32 27.16
N GLU A 321 -22.63 14.17 28.15
CA GLU A 321 -22.03 15.53 28.22
C GLU A 321 -20.65 15.57 28.88
N GLU A 322 -20.32 14.55 29.67
CA GLU A 322 -19.07 14.46 30.41
C GLU A 322 -18.46 13.06 30.32
N HIS A 323 -17.15 13.02 30.10
CA HIS A 323 -16.36 11.81 29.98
C HIS A 323 -15.26 11.80 31.03
N ARG A 324 -15.13 10.69 31.75
CA ARG A 324 -14.11 10.50 32.78
C ARG A 324 -12.93 9.75 32.17
N VAL A 325 -11.73 10.30 32.35
CA VAL A 325 -10.47 9.69 31.91
C VAL A 325 -9.59 9.43 33.13
N ASP A 326 -9.29 8.17 33.41
CA ASP A 326 -8.43 7.76 34.52
C ASP A 326 -6.94 7.91 34.18
N MET A 327 -6.21 8.69 34.97
CA MET A 327 -4.78 8.92 34.78
C MET A 327 -3.91 8.01 35.66
N GLY A 328 -4.49 6.97 36.27
CA GLY A 328 -3.76 5.99 37.07
C GLY A 328 -3.17 6.54 38.38
N CYS A 329 -3.59 7.73 38.80
CA CYS A 329 -3.01 8.45 39.92
C CYS A 329 -4.01 8.61 41.08
N ARG A 330 -3.61 9.29 42.16
CA ARG A 330 -4.50 9.61 43.29
C ARG A 330 -4.58 11.10 43.59
N ILE A 331 -4.13 11.94 42.67
CA ILE A 331 -4.20 13.40 42.81
C ILE A 331 -5.65 13.89 42.75
N ASN A 332 -5.87 15.03 43.40
CA ASN A 332 -7.15 15.74 43.40
C ASN A 332 -6.89 17.22 43.14
N HIS A 333 -7.39 17.71 42.02
CA HIS A 333 -7.32 19.11 41.61
C HIS A 333 -8.68 19.54 41.07
N PRO A 334 -9.63 19.92 41.94
CA PRO A 334 -10.98 20.29 41.55
C PRO A 334 -11.04 21.42 40.52
N GLU A 335 -10.07 22.34 40.55
CA GLU A 335 -9.90 23.45 39.61
C GLU A 335 -9.64 22.97 38.16
N PHE A 336 -9.09 21.77 38.00
CA PHE A 336 -8.89 21.09 36.71
C PHE A 336 -9.89 19.94 36.50
N LYS A 337 -10.95 19.85 37.32
CA LYS A 337 -11.91 18.74 37.35
C LYS A 337 -11.27 17.36 37.57
N ILE A 338 -10.13 17.30 38.27
CA ILE A 338 -9.46 16.04 38.61
C ILE A 338 -9.95 15.57 39.97
N ARG A 339 -10.59 14.39 40.01
CA ARG A 339 -11.09 13.77 41.24
C ARG A 339 -10.75 12.28 41.28
N ARG A 340 -10.06 11.89 42.35
CA ARG A 340 -9.56 10.52 42.58
C ARG A 340 -8.75 10.03 41.37
N GLY A 341 -7.82 10.85 40.91
CA GLY A 341 -6.93 10.52 39.81
C GLY A 341 -7.52 10.49 38.41
N ALA A 342 -8.82 10.77 38.25
CA ALA A 342 -9.42 10.89 36.93
C ALA A 342 -9.83 12.33 36.64
N ILE A 343 -9.62 12.75 35.41
CA ILE A 343 -10.07 14.04 34.88
C ILE A 343 -11.45 13.87 34.23
N THR A 344 -12.34 14.84 34.46
CA THR A 344 -13.62 14.93 33.73
C THR A 344 -13.49 15.92 32.58
N LEU A 345 -13.63 15.42 31.35
CA LEU A 345 -13.63 16.19 30.11
C LEU A 345 -15.06 16.46 29.66
N THR A 346 -15.33 17.67 29.17
CA THR A 346 -16.63 18.00 28.58
C THR A 346 -16.72 17.52 27.14
N SER A 347 -17.93 17.35 26.62
CA SER A 347 -18.14 17.00 25.22
C SER A 347 -17.57 18.04 24.26
N ASP A 348 -17.62 19.34 24.58
CA ASP A 348 -16.96 20.39 23.77
C ASP A 348 -15.45 20.20 23.70
N THR A 349 -14.84 19.79 24.81
CA THR A 349 -13.39 19.53 24.86
C THR A 349 -13.03 18.36 23.96
N ILE A 350 -13.78 17.26 24.07
CA ILE A 350 -13.54 16.07 23.25
C ILE A 350 -13.86 16.36 21.78
N HIS A 351 -14.93 17.09 21.48
CA HIS A 351 -15.25 17.55 20.13
C HIS A 351 -14.06 18.26 19.48
N GLY A 352 -13.43 19.18 20.22
CA GLY A 352 -12.21 19.87 19.79
C GLY A 352 -11.05 18.94 19.40
N PHE A 353 -10.96 17.74 19.99
CA PHE A 353 -9.95 16.74 19.62
C PHE A 353 -10.24 16.07 18.27
N PHE A 354 -11.50 16.07 17.81
CA PHE A 354 -11.92 15.50 16.54
C PHE A 354 -11.92 16.51 15.39
N ASP A 355 -12.08 17.81 15.67
CA ASP A 355 -12.29 18.88 14.67
C ASP A 355 -11.40 18.75 13.44
N ASN A 356 -10.07 18.80 13.63
CA ASN A 356 -9.12 18.74 12.51
C ASN A 356 -9.26 17.43 11.68
N CYS A 357 -9.48 16.29 12.34
CA CYS A 357 -9.61 15.00 11.64
C CYS A 357 -10.91 14.93 10.83
N VAL A 358 -12.00 15.39 11.43
CA VAL A 358 -13.33 15.36 10.80
C VAL A 358 -13.38 16.36 9.64
N GLU A 359 -12.84 17.56 9.82
CA GLU A 359 -12.77 18.60 8.79
C GLU A 359 -11.95 18.14 7.58
N GLU A 360 -10.75 17.60 7.78
CA GLU A 360 -9.91 17.07 6.70
C GLU A 360 -10.58 15.89 5.98
N THR A 361 -11.27 15.02 6.72
CA THR A 361 -12.03 13.90 6.13
C THR A 361 -13.17 14.42 5.24
N VAL A 362 -13.98 15.36 5.75
CA VAL A 362 -15.07 15.97 4.99
C VAL A 362 -14.53 16.71 3.76
N ALA A 363 -13.44 17.46 3.90
CA ALA A 363 -12.80 18.16 2.79
C ALA A 363 -12.30 17.18 1.71
N SER A 364 -11.66 16.08 2.11
CA SER A 364 -11.19 15.01 1.21
C SER A 364 -12.35 14.39 0.42
N ILE A 365 -13.45 14.05 1.10
CA ILE A 365 -14.65 13.51 0.44
C ILE A 365 -15.24 14.54 -0.53
N ARG A 366 -15.42 15.81 -0.10
CA ARG A 366 -15.94 16.88 -0.96
C ARG A 366 -15.07 17.07 -2.21
N GLN A 367 -13.74 17.00 -2.09
CA GLN A 367 -12.83 17.06 -3.22
C GLN A 367 -13.08 15.90 -4.21
N GLN A 368 -13.26 14.68 -3.70
CA GLN A 368 -13.61 13.52 -4.54
C GLN A 368 -14.99 13.71 -5.22
N MET A 369 -15.97 14.32 -4.55
CA MET A 369 -17.31 14.55 -5.11
C MET A 369 -17.38 15.55 -6.28
N GLN A 370 -16.44 16.50 -6.40
CA GLN A 370 -16.52 17.59 -7.39
C GLN A 370 -16.73 17.05 -8.82
N GLY A 371 -17.85 17.38 -9.46
CA GLY A 371 -18.15 16.95 -10.83
C GLY A 371 -18.60 15.48 -10.99
N LEU A 372 -18.77 14.70 -9.92
CA LEU A 372 -19.14 13.28 -10.00
C LEU A 372 -20.53 12.94 -9.43
N GLN A 373 -21.17 13.83 -8.66
CA GLN A 373 -22.48 13.60 -8.02
C GLN A 373 -22.67 12.14 -7.50
N PRO A 374 -21.77 11.65 -6.63
CA PRO A 374 -21.82 10.25 -6.19
C PRO A 374 -23.07 9.98 -5.37
N LYS A 375 -23.67 8.80 -5.55
CA LYS A 375 -24.88 8.37 -4.82
C LYS A 375 -24.57 7.75 -3.46
N HIS A 376 -23.39 7.17 -3.31
CA HIS A 376 -23.01 6.43 -2.12
C HIS A 376 -21.60 6.82 -1.65
N ILE A 377 -21.43 6.87 -0.34
CA ILE A 377 -20.12 6.85 0.34
C ILE A 377 -20.05 5.56 1.14
N LEU A 378 -19.05 4.73 0.88
CA LEU A 378 -18.78 3.50 1.61
C LEU A 378 -17.70 3.80 2.64
N LEU A 379 -18.10 3.87 3.91
CA LEU A 379 -17.20 4.13 5.02
C LEU A 379 -16.67 2.82 5.58
N VAL A 380 -15.34 2.68 5.61
CA VAL A 380 -14.61 1.54 6.16
C VAL A 380 -13.46 2.03 7.04
N GLY A 381 -12.71 1.10 7.63
CA GLY A 381 -11.54 1.41 8.45
C GLY A 381 -11.87 1.61 9.92
N GLY A 382 -10.86 1.50 10.80
CA GLY A 382 -11.08 1.49 12.25
C GLY A 382 -11.62 2.82 12.81
N PHE A 383 -11.23 3.95 12.23
CA PHE A 383 -11.78 5.27 12.60
C PHE A 383 -13.18 5.48 12.01
N GLY A 384 -13.48 4.80 10.89
CA GLY A 384 -14.84 4.70 10.34
C GLY A 384 -15.86 4.09 11.32
N ASP A 385 -15.43 3.43 12.40
CA ASP A 385 -16.29 2.95 13.49
C ASP A 385 -16.63 4.01 14.54
N SER A 386 -15.98 5.18 14.53
CA SER A 386 -16.26 6.29 15.44
C SER A 386 -17.70 6.79 15.28
N PRO A 387 -18.53 6.77 16.34
CA PRO A 387 -19.90 7.28 16.30
C PRO A 387 -19.96 8.76 15.91
N HIS A 388 -19.04 9.56 16.47
CA HIS A 388 -18.95 10.99 16.14
C HIS A 388 -18.63 11.23 14.66
N LEU A 389 -17.61 10.56 14.09
CA LEU A 389 -17.28 10.69 12.67
C LEU A 389 -18.47 10.27 11.79
N ARG A 390 -19.09 9.12 12.11
CA ARG A 390 -20.26 8.62 11.38
C ARG A 390 -21.40 9.62 11.39
N HIS A 391 -21.74 10.18 12.55
CA HIS A 391 -22.82 11.16 12.67
C HIS A 391 -22.54 12.40 11.81
N THR A 392 -21.32 12.94 11.86
CA THR A 392 -20.95 14.10 11.07
C THR A 392 -21.03 13.81 9.56
N LEU A 393 -20.49 12.68 9.10
CA LEU A 393 -20.56 12.30 7.68
C LEU A 393 -22.01 12.07 7.22
N LEU A 394 -22.84 11.42 8.04
CA LEU A 394 -24.26 11.20 7.75
C LEU A 394 -25.01 12.53 7.63
N SER A 395 -24.80 13.45 8.58
CA SER A 395 -25.44 14.78 8.57
C SER A 395 -25.03 15.59 7.35
N GLU A 396 -23.74 15.61 7.05
CA GLU A 396 -23.15 16.41 5.98
C GLU A 396 -23.55 15.91 4.58
N PHE A 397 -23.48 14.59 4.34
CA PHE A 397 -23.61 14.06 2.98
C PHE A 397 -25.00 13.49 2.66
N ASN A 398 -25.76 12.96 3.64
CA ASN A 398 -27.12 12.52 3.35
C ASN A 398 -28.04 13.71 3.03
N SER A 399 -27.83 14.86 3.69
CA SER A 399 -28.56 16.09 3.40
C SER A 399 -28.29 16.59 1.97
N ALA A 400 -27.12 16.29 1.42
CA ALA A 400 -26.73 16.55 0.03
C ALA A 400 -27.16 15.45 -0.97
N GLY A 401 -27.96 14.47 -0.54
CA GLY A 401 -28.46 13.37 -1.39
C GLY A 401 -27.45 12.24 -1.65
N CYS A 402 -26.35 12.19 -0.90
CA CYS A 402 -25.34 11.13 -0.99
C CYS A 402 -25.44 10.21 0.23
N GLN A 403 -25.82 8.95 0.02
CA GLN A 403 -26.04 8.01 1.12
C GLN A 403 -24.72 7.48 1.70
N VAL A 404 -24.43 7.78 2.96
CA VAL A 404 -23.30 7.18 3.68
C VAL A 404 -23.71 5.81 4.21
N THR A 405 -22.95 4.78 3.83
CA THR A 405 -23.12 3.40 4.27
C THR A 405 -21.86 2.93 4.98
N VAL A 406 -22.01 2.48 6.22
CA VAL A 406 -20.94 1.82 6.93
C VAL A 406 -20.80 0.41 6.36
N ALA A 407 -19.69 0.17 5.67
CA ALA A 407 -19.35 -1.12 5.09
C ALA A 407 -18.27 -1.82 5.93
N ASN A 408 -18.26 -1.62 7.26
CA ASN A 408 -17.36 -2.30 8.18
C ASN A 408 -18.05 -3.50 8.83
N ASP A 409 -17.33 -4.61 8.92
CA ASP A 409 -17.62 -5.68 9.89
C ASP A 409 -16.70 -5.44 11.08
N SER A 410 -17.28 -5.11 12.25
CA SER A 410 -16.54 -4.70 13.45
C SER A 410 -15.51 -5.73 13.91
N THR A 411 -15.68 -6.99 13.52
CA THR A 411 -14.78 -8.12 13.83
C THR A 411 -13.62 -8.28 12.84
N SER A 412 -13.64 -7.53 11.72
CA SER A 412 -12.71 -7.67 10.59
C SER A 412 -11.96 -6.39 10.26
N LYS A 413 -10.79 -6.54 9.65
CA LYS A 413 -10.10 -5.43 8.99
C LYS A 413 -10.32 -5.56 7.48
N ALA A 414 -11.22 -4.72 6.96
CA ALA A 414 -11.71 -4.75 5.57
C ALA A 414 -10.60 -4.91 4.53
N VAL A 415 -9.50 -4.18 4.72
CA VAL A 415 -8.35 -4.17 3.82
C VAL A 415 -7.66 -5.54 3.69
N ALA A 416 -7.46 -6.30 4.78
CA ALA A 416 -6.78 -7.59 4.70
C ALA A 416 -7.58 -8.61 3.87
N ASP A 417 -8.89 -8.66 4.12
CA ASP A 417 -9.85 -9.44 3.33
C ASP A 417 -9.85 -8.99 1.86
N GLY A 418 -9.94 -7.67 1.66
CA GLY A 418 -9.92 -7.02 0.37
C GLY A 418 -8.71 -7.36 -0.47
N ALA A 419 -7.52 -7.42 0.14
CA ALA A 419 -6.27 -7.78 -0.50
C ALA A 419 -6.28 -9.21 -1.06
N VAL A 420 -6.83 -10.17 -0.31
CA VAL A 420 -6.99 -11.56 -0.77
C VAL A 420 -7.98 -11.63 -1.93
N ILE A 421 -9.15 -10.98 -1.79
CA ILE A 421 -10.22 -10.98 -2.81
C ILE A 421 -9.72 -10.32 -4.09
N TRP A 422 -9.05 -9.19 -3.96
CA TRP A 422 -8.44 -8.47 -5.07
C TRP A 422 -7.44 -9.35 -5.81
N CYS A 423 -6.52 -10.01 -5.09
CA CYS A 423 -5.51 -10.88 -5.69
C CYS A 423 -6.12 -12.10 -6.37
N ALA A 424 -7.15 -12.70 -5.77
CA ALA A 424 -7.81 -13.87 -6.33
C ALA A 424 -8.64 -13.51 -7.57
N LYS A 425 -9.32 -12.36 -7.57
CA LYS A 425 -10.01 -11.83 -8.77
C LYS A 425 -9.04 -11.41 -9.87
N LEU A 426 -7.90 -10.84 -9.50
CA LEU A 426 -6.83 -10.49 -10.44
C LEU A 426 -6.13 -11.71 -11.03
N SER A 427 -5.99 -12.77 -10.23
CA SER A 427 -5.55 -14.06 -10.74
C SER A 427 -6.49 -14.51 -11.86
N VAL A 428 -7.77 -14.11 -11.85
CA VAL A 428 -8.77 -14.42 -12.86
C VAL A 428 -9.21 -13.16 -13.62
N THR A 429 -8.34 -12.40 -14.29
CA THR A 429 -8.74 -11.47 -15.39
C THR A 429 -7.56 -10.84 -16.14
N SER A 430 -7.83 -10.40 -17.37
CA SER A 430 -6.97 -9.55 -18.19
C SER A 430 -7.06 -8.06 -17.78
N ARG A 431 -5.98 -7.30 -17.99
CA ARG A 431 -5.85 -5.88 -17.65
C ARG A 431 -5.59 -5.06 -18.91
N ALA A 432 -6.26 -3.90 -19.02
CA ALA A 432 -5.97 -2.92 -20.06
C ALA A 432 -4.81 -2.01 -19.63
N THR A 433 -3.85 -1.75 -20.51
CA THR A 433 -2.77 -0.78 -20.26
C THR A 433 -3.34 0.64 -20.08
N ARG A 434 -2.98 1.32 -18.98
CA ARG A 434 -3.47 2.69 -18.68
C ARG A 434 -2.84 3.77 -19.56
N MET A 435 -1.60 3.55 -19.97
CA MET A 435 -0.76 4.49 -20.72
C MET A 435 0.00 3.73 -21.82
N PRO A 436 0.43 4.41 -22.89
CA PRO A 436 1.43 3.88 -23.80
C PRO A 436 2.80 3.78 -23.12
N TYR A 437 3.52 2.67 -23.34
CA TYR A 437 4.87 2.44 -22.82
C TYR A 437 5.83 2.07 -23.94
N GLY A 438 7.11 2.34 -23.71
CA GLY A 438 8.12 2.22 -24.75
C GLY A 438 9.50 2.69 -24.29
N VAL A 439 10.40 2.84 -25.26
CA VAL A 439 11.81 3.15 -25.04
C VAL A 439 12.29 4.24 -26.00
N GLU A 440 13.44 4.83 -25.67
CA GLU A 440 14.17 5.72 -26.55
C GLU A 440 14.97 4.92 -27.59
N ILE A 441 14.85 5.29 -28.87
CA ILE A 441 15.61 4.70 -29.98
C ILE A 441 16.36 5.75 -30.80
N ASN A 442 17.30 5.26 -31.61
CA ASN A 442 18.02 6.01 -32.62
C ASN A 442 17.27 5.98 -33.95
N ASP A 443 17.22 7.11 -34.66
CA ASP A 443 16.65 7.20 -36.01
C ASP A 443 17.75 7.51 -37.04
N PRO A 444 17.85 6.77 -38.17
CA PRO A 444 18.79 7.11 -39.22
C PRO A 444 18.62 8.55 -39.70
N TYR A 445 19.72 9.29 -39.79
CA TYR A 445 19.70 10.69 -40.16
C TYR A 445 19.34 10.84 -41.64
N ASP A 446 18.32 11.64 -41.86
CA ASP A 446 17.89 12.13 -43.16
C ASP A 446 17.88 13.66 -43.14
N SER A 447 18.73 14.28 -43.96
CA SER A 447 18.82 15.74 -44.08
C SER A 447 17.56 16.38 -44.67
N LYS A 448 16.66 15.58 -45.27
CA LYS A 448 15.39 16.03 -45.83
C LYS A 448 14.23 15.95 -44.83
N ASP A 449 14.40 15.25 -43.70
CA ASP A 449 13.39 15.22 -42.64
C ASP A 449 13.49 16.51 -41.79
N PRO A 450 12.48 17.40 -41.80
CA PRO A 450 12.49 18.60 -40.97
C PRO A 450 12.62 18.32 -39.47
N ASP A 451 12.21 17.13 -39.01
CA ASP A 451 12.32 16.73 -37.60
C ASP A 451 13.77 16.49 -37.17
N HIS A 452 14.65 16.17 -38.12
CA HIS A 452 16.09 16.00 -37.88
C HIS A 452 16.84 17.34 -37.85
N ALA A 453 16.27 18.39 -38.43
CA ALA A 453 16.90 19.69 -38.50
C ALA A 453 17.15 20.26 -37.09
N GLY A 454 18.42 20.55 -36.78
CA GLY A 454 18.85 21.09 -35.48
C GLY A 454 19.07 20.05 -34.39
N ARG A 455 18.88 18.75 -34.66
CA ARG A 455 19.30 17.68 -33.73
C ARG A 455 20.78 17.36 -33.89
N SER A 456 21.40 16.90 -32.80
CA SER A 456 22.77 16.40 -32.84
C SER A 456 22.85 15.12 -33.66
N VAL A 457 23.73 15.12 -34.67
CA VAL A 457 23.96 13.98 -35.56
C VAL A 457 25.16 13.18 -35.06
N HIS A 458 24.98 11.87 -34.93
CA HIS A 458 25.96 10.93 -34.43
C HIS A 458 26.30 9.88 -35.49
N ARG A 459 27.52 9.35 -35.44
CA ARG A 459 27.98 8.31 -36.37
C ARG A 459 27.74 6.92 -35.80
N HIS A 460 26.93 6.10 -36.47
CA HIS A 460 26.65 4.73 -36.11
C HIS A 460 27.86 3.81 -36.39
N ASP A 461 27.99 2.70 -35.67
CA ASP A 461 29.07 1.71 -35.86
C ASP A 461 29.09 1.10 -37.28
N ALA A 462 27.94 1.05 -37.95
CA ALA A 462 27.84 0.62 -39.35
C ALA A 462 28.22 1.72 -40.36
N GLY A 463 28.62 2.91 -39.90
CA GLY A 463 29.06 4.03 -40.74
C GLY A 463 27.93 4.78 -41.45
N TYR A 464 26.75 4.87 -40.85
CA TYR A 464 25.72 5.82 -41.25
C TYR A 464 25.45 6.80 -40.11
N ASP A 465 24.86 7.94 -40.44
CA ASP A 465 24.57 8.97 -39.45
C ASP A 465 23.17 8.75 -38.86
N TYR A 466 22.97 9.11 -37.59
CA TYR A 466 21.70 8.95 -36.88
C TYR A 466 21.49 10.08 -35.87
N VAL A 467 20.24 10.25 -35.43
CA VAL A 467 19.86 11.15 -34.33
C VAL A 467 19.23 10.34 -33.19
N THR A 468 19.31 10.85 -31.96
CA THR A 468 18.79 10.20 -30.75
C THR A 468 17.46 10.80 -30.30
N GLY A 469 16.76 10.12 -29.39
CA GLY A 469 15.57 10.68 -28.75
C GLY A 469 14.24 10.36 -29.43
N LYS A 470 14.19 9.41 -30.38
CA LYS A 470 12.93 9.01 -31.01
C LYS A 470 12.17 8.03 -30.12
N TRP A 471 10.84 8.16 -30.09
CA TRP A 471 9.98 7.27 -29.33
C TRP A 471 9.72 5.96 -30.08
N SER A 472 9.91 4.83 -29.41
CA SER A 472 9.45 3.52 -29.87
C SER A 472 8.46 2.95 -28.85
N GLN A 473 7.19 2.91 -29.25
CA GLN A 473 6.13 2.35 -28.42
C GLN A 473 6.15 0.82 -28.47
N ILE A 474 6.21 0.17 -27.30
CA ILE A 474 6.08 -1.28 -27.16
C ILE A 474 4.61 -1.67 -26.98
N VAL A 475 3.85 -0.86 -26.24
CA VAL A 475 2.42 -1.09 -26.02
C VAL A 475 1.65 0.23 -26.00
N GLY A 476 0.45 0.22 -26.58
CA GLY A 476 -0.45 1.37 -26.61
C GLY A 476 -1.30 1.48 -25.35
N ARG A 477 -2.18 2.48 -25.32
CA ARG A 477 -3.23 2.65 -24.30
C ARG A 477 -4.39 1.68 -24.56
N ASN A 478 -5.06 1.22 -23.50
CA ASN A 478 -6.23 0.35 -23.51
C ASN A 478 -6.01 -1.03 -24.17
N ILE A 479 -4.77 -1.51 -24.21
CA ILE A 479 -4.47 -2.86 -24.71
C ILE A 479 -4.76 -3.85 -23.58
N VAL A 480 -5.80 -4.67 -23.78
CA VAL A 480 -6.20 -5.72 -22.84
C VAL A 480 -5.24 -6.90 -22.97
N MET A 481 -4.63 -7.30 -21.87
CA MET A 481 -3.67 -8.40 -21.81
C MET A 481 -3.99 -9.34 -20.65
N ASN A 482 -3.86 -10.64 -20.86
CA ASN A 482 -3.94 -11.59 -19.75
C ASN A 482 -2.74 -11.46 -18.82
N ALA A 483 -2.92 -11.93 -17.57
CA ALA A 483 -1.89 -11.77 -16.56
C ALA A 483 -0.55 -12.44 -16.87
N ALA A 484 -0.56 -13.46 -17.74
CA ALA A 484 0.62 -14.19 -18.19
C ALA A 484 1.20 -13.69 -19.53
N GLU A 485 0.53 -12.75 -20.20
CA GLU A 485 0.95 -12.25 -21.51
C GLU A 485 1.90 -11.06 -21.37
N ALA A 486 2.89 -11.00 -22.26
CA ALA A 486 3.81 -9.88 -22.37
C ALA A 486 3.79 -9.31 -23.80
N MET A 487 3.76 -7.98 -23.89
CA MET A 487 3.95 -7.26 -25.15
C MET A 487 5.42 -7.19 -25.48
N ARG A 488 5.77 -7.50 -26.71
CA ARG A 488 7.14 -7.66 -27.15
C ARG A 488 7.45 -6.66 -28.24
N GLU A 489 8.61 -6.04 -28.13
CA GLU A 489 9.26 -5.45 -29.29
C GLU A 489 10.73 -5.81 -29.35
N SER A 490 11.22 -6.05 -30.56
CA SER A 490 12.59 -6.44 -30.86
C SER A 490 13.44 -5.21 -31.16
N TYR A 491 14.59 -5.18 -30.50
CA TYR A 491 15.58 -4.14 -30.64
C TYR A 491 16.94 -4.77 -30.91
N TRP A 492 17.90 -3.91 -31.22
CA TRP A 492 19.27 -4.35 -31.42
C TRP A 492 20.25 -3.30 -30.90
N ARG A 493 21.44 -3.75 -30.52
CA ARG A 493 22.56 -2.88 -30.14
C ARG A 493 23.78 -3.23 -30.96
N SER A 494 24.52 -2.21 -31.39
CA SER A 494 25.79 -2.37 -32.11
C SER A 494 27.00 -2.11 -31.22
N TYR A 495 28.13 -2.70 -31.62
CA TYR A 495 29.42 -2.59 -30.96
C TYR A 495 30.56 -2.57 -31.98
N LYS A 496 31.58 -1.75 -31.75
CA LYS A 496 32.83 -1.73 -32.55
C LYS A 496 33.80 -2.87 -32.27
N THR A 497 33.53 -3.68 -31.24
CA THR A 497 34.43 -4.75 -30.79
C THR A 497 33.70 -6.09 -30.79
N PRO A 498 34.38 -7.20 -31.13
CA PRO A 498 33.83 -8.56 -30.98
C PRO A 498 33.65 -8.97 -29.51
N ALA A 499 34.19 -8.18 -28.57
CA ALA A 499 34.25 -8.52 -27.16
C ALA A 499 33.59 -7.45 -26.26
N PRO A 500 32.34 -7.02 -26.52
CA PRO A 500 31.70 -5.99 -25.72
C PRO A 500 31.39 -6.48 -24.30
N ARG A 501 31.25 -5.53 -23.36
CA ARG A 501 30.76 -5.81 -22.02
C ARG A 501 29.24 -5.95 -22.07
N LEU A 502 28.75 -7.17 -21.86
CA LEU A 502 27.32 -7.51 -21.94
C LEU A 502 26.63 -7.68 -20.58
N LYS A 503 27.40 -7.68 -19.49
CA LYS A 503 26.92 -8.00 -18.13
C LYS A 503 25.99 -6.96 -17.50
N ASN A 504 26.11 -5.69 -17.87
CA ASN A 504 25.36 -4.58 -17.29
C ASN A 504 24.55 -3.89 -18.38
N PHE A 505 23.82 -4.68 -19.18
CA PHE A 505 23.00 -4.12 -20.24
C PHE A 505 21.79 -3.43 -19.60
N THR A 506 21.59 -2.15 -19.92
CA THR A 506 20.45 -1.38 -19.39
C THR A 506 19.65 -0.71 -20.51
N VAL A 507 18.33 -0.65 -20.30
CA VAL A 507 17.36 0.07 -21.15
C VAL A 507 16.41 0.86 -20.27
N THR A 508 16.30 2.16 -20.53
CA THR A 508 15.36 3.04 -19.82
C THR A 508 13.98 2.97 -20.46
N MET A 509 12.96 2.78 -19.64
CA MET A 509 11.56 2.78 -20.02
C MET A 509 10.89 4.12 -19.73
N PHE A 510 9.98 4.51 -20.62
CA PHE A 510 9.17 5.70 -20.47
C PHE A 510 7.69 5.41 -20.68
N ALA A 511 6.84 6.28 -20.15
CA ALA A 511 5.40 6.30 -20.41
C ALA A 511 4.98 7.64 -21.01
N TRP A 512 3.88 7.61 -21.78
CA TRP A 512 3.17 8.82 -22.22
C TRP A 512 1.99 9.10 -21.29
N THR A 513 2.01 10.24 -20.60
CA THR A 513 1.11 10.54 -19.47
C THR A 513 -0.05 11.48 -19.82
N ILE A 514 -0.07 12.05 -21.03
CA ILE A 514 -1.16 12.94 -21.46
C ILE A 514 -2.35 12.12 -21.96
N ASP A 515 -3.52 12.40 -21.39
CA ASP A 515 -4.78 11.77 -21.78
C ASP A 515 -5.39 12.46 -23.00
N GLY A 516 -5.97 11.66 -23.91
CA GLY A 516 -6.67 12.17 -25.10
C GLY A 516 -5.77 12.60 -26.27
N GLU A 517 -4.45 12.63 -26.08
CA GLU A 517 -3.48 13.01 -27.11
C GLU A 517 -2.54 11.84 -27.46
N PRO A 518 -2.18 11.64 -28.74
CA PRO A 518 -1.20 10.63 -29.12
C PRO A 518 0.22 11.04 -28.67
N PRO A 519 1.12 10.08 -28.38
CA PRO A 519 2.49 10.38 -28.03
C PRO A 519 3.22 11.17 -29.14
N ASN A 520 3.99 12.17 -28.73
CA ASN A 520 4.85 12.92 -29.66
C ASN A 520 5.86 11.97 -30.33
N LYS A 521 6.13 12.13 -31.64
CA LYS A 521 7.10 11.28 -32.40
C LYS A 521 8.48 11.21 -31.72
N TRP A 522 8.89 12.29 -31.05
CA TRP A 522 10.17 12.40 -30.36
C TRP A 522 9.98 12.44 -28.85
N LEU A 523 10.68 11.55 -28.16
CA LEU A 523 10.78 11.53 -26.70
C LEU A 523 11.63 12.70 -26.19
N ARG A 524 12.70 13.05 -26.91
CA ARG A 524 13.53 14.21 -26.57
C ARG A 524 13.38 15.35 -27.57
N ASP A 525 13.42 16.57 -27.07
CA ASP A 525 13.54 17.78 -27.89
C ASP A 525 14.90 17.85 -28.60
N LYS A 526 15.14 18.94 -29.34
CA LYS A 526 16.39 19.15 -30.09
C LYS A 526 17.61 19.41 -29.19
N ASP A 527 17.38 19.82 -27.95
CA ASP A 527 18.40 20.08 -26.94
C ASP A 527 18.66 18.85 -26.05
N GLY A 528 17.96 17.74 -26.29
CA GLY A 528 18.09 16.48 -25.53
C GLY A 528 17.25 16.40 -24.25
N ARG A 529 16.38 17.38 -23.99
CA ARG A 529 15.46 17.34 -22.84
C ARG A 529 14.26 16.47 -23.15
N ILE A 530 13.69 15.83 -22.13
CA ILE A 530 12.47 15.02 -22.28
C ILE A 530 11.31 15.96 -22.65
N ASN A 531 10.61 15.66 -23.74
CA ASN A 531 9.44 16.42 -24.17
C ASN A 531 8.29 16.28 -23.16
N HIS A 532 7.49 17.34 -23.02
CA HIS A 532 6.29 17.33 -22.19
C HIS A 532 5.38 16.14 -22.55
N GLY A 533 4.91 15.44 -21.51
CA GLY A 533 4.08 14.24 -21.63
C GLY A 533 4.83 12.92 -21.55
N TYR A 534 6.16 12.91 -21.58
CA TYR A 534 6.97 11.71 -21.31
C TYR A 534 7.49 11.69 -19.87
N GLU A 535 7.42 10.52 -19.24
CA GLU A 535 7.95 10.28 -17.89
C GLU A 535 8.84 9.03 -17.88
N GLU A 536 10.01 9.10 -17.24
CA GLU A 536 10.89 7.95 -17.03
C GLU A 536 10.34 7.06 -15.92
N ILE A 537 10.04 5.80 -16.25
CA ILE A 537 9.37 4.87 -15.35
C ILE A 537 10.38 4.00 -14.59
N CYS A 538 11.31 3.38 -15.32
CA CYS A 538 12.31 2.47 -14.73
C CYS A 538 13.48 2.19 -15.68
N GLN A 539 14.54 1.60 -15.14
CA GLN A 539 15.66 1.04 -15.92
C GLN A 539 15.66 -0.48 -15.86
N VAL A 540 15.49 -1.14 -16.99
CA VAL A 540 15.55 -2.60 -17.13
C VAL A 540 17.00 -3.03 -17.29
N GLU A 541 17.50 -3.86 -16.38
CA GLU A 541 18.85 -4.42 -16.42
C GLU A 541 18.86 -5.89 -16.88
N ALA A 542 19.87 -6.29 -17.65
CA ALA A 542 20.06 -7.69 -18.03
C ALA A 542 21.55 -8.04 -18.11
N ASP A 543 21.86 -9.30 -17.77
CA ASP A 543 23.17 -9.90 -18.06
C ASP A 543 23.08 -10.66 -19.39
N LEU A 544 23.52 -10.01 -20.48
CA LEU A 544 23.54 -10.61 -21.81
C LEU A 544 24.87 -11.34 -22.11
N SER A 545 25.70 -11.62 -21.10
CA SER A 545 27.00 -12.29 -21.31
C SER A 545 26.86 -13.67 -21.97
N GLY A 546 25.74 -14.37 -21.73
CA GLY A 546 25.40 -15.62 -22.41
C GLY A 546 25.19 -15.48 -23.92
N MET A 547 24.89 -14.28 -24.42
CA MET A 547 24.69 -14.03 -25.85
C MET A 547 25.98 -13.71 -26.62
N ARG A 548 27.16 -13.86 -26.01
CA ARG A 548 28.42 -13.51 -26.67
C ARG A 548 28.62 -14.23 -28.01
N GLN A 549 28.12 -15.46 -28.13
CA GLN A 549 28.19 -16.23 -29.38
C GLN A 549 27.12 -15.82 -30.40
N ALA A 550 26.05 -15.13 -29.97
CA ALA A 550 25.00 -14.59 -30.84
C ALA A 550 25.38 -13.22 -31.45
N LEU A 551 26.53 -12.64 -31.09
CA LEU A 551 27.05 -11.44 -31.73
C LEU A 551 27.33 -11.72 -33.20
N LYS A 552 26.57 -11.07 -34.07
CA LYS A 552 26.71 -11.20 -35.51
C LYS A 552 27.70 -10.17 -36.01
N ARG A 553 28.78 -10.62 -36.62
CA ARG A 553 29.73 -9.75 -37.34
C ARG A 553 29.07 -9.26 -38.63
N LYS A 554 29.13 -7.95 -38.87
CA LYS A 554 28.72 -7.30 -40.12
C LYS A 554 29.80 -6.34 -40.58
N THR A 555 29.74 -5.97 -41.85
CA THR A 555 30.62 -4.97 -42.44
C THR A 555 29.78 -3.75 -42.80
N GLY A 556 30.06 -2.64 -42.13
CA GLY A 556 29.48 -1.33 -42.42
C GLY A 556 30.37 -0.51 -43.34
N ARG A 557 30.00 0.74 -43.58
CA ARG A 557 30.79 1.69 -44.39
C ARG A 557 32.13 2.04 -43.77
N ASP A 558 32.19 2.05 -42.43
CA ASP A 558 33.37 2.45 -41.66
C ASP A 558 34.19 1.25 -41.16
N GLY A 559 33.85 0.02 -41.58
CA GLY A 559 34.56 -1.20 -41.21
C GLY A 559 33.67 -2.26 -40.58
N GLU A 560 34.29 -3.23 -39.94
CA GLU A 560 33.58 -4.30 -39.23
C GLU A 560 32.92 -3.76 -37.96
N TYR A 561 31.69 -4.23 -37.72
CA TYR A 561 30.96 -3.99 -36.48
C TYR A 561 30.20 -5.26 -36.09
N TYR A 562 29.74 -5.30 -34.84
CA TYR A 562 29.02 -6.43 -34.28
C TYR A 562 27.67 -5.92 -33.81
N TYR A 563 26.62 -6.73 -33.94
CA TYR A 563 25.33 -6.37 -33.40
C TYR A 563 24.67 -7.54 -32.70
N LEU A 564 23.81 -7.21 -31.76
CA LEU A 564 23.10 -8.13 -30.88
C LEU A 564 21.62 -7.80 -30.93
N ASP A 565 20.79 -8.78 -31.28
CA ASP A 565 19.34 -8.69 -31.26
C ASP A 565 18.82 -9.09 -29.87
N PHE A 566 17.82 -8.39 -29.34
CA PHE A 566 17.14 -8.72 -28.09
C PHE A 566 15.69 -8.26 -28.13
N THR A 567 14.84 -8.84 -27.29
CA THR A 567 13.42 -8.46 -27.21
C THR A 567 13.13 -7.82 -25.85
N MET A 568 12.52 -6.65 -25.85
CA MET A 568 11.93 -6.06 -24.65
C MET A 568 10.53 -6.62 -24.48
N ALA A 569 10.26 -7.20 -23.31
CA ALA A 569 8.97 -7.77 -22.96
C ALA A 569 8.36 -7.00 -21.78
N LEU A 570 7.12 -6.54 -21.95
CA LEU A 570 6.34 -5.80 -20.94
C LEU A 570 5.11 -6.61 -20.53
N GLN A 571 5.01 -6.93 -19.25
CA GLN A 571 3.91 -7.69 -18.67
C GLN A 571 3.11 -6.81 -17.71
N PHE A 572 1.81 -6.71 -17.98
CA PHE A 572 0.85 -5.86 -17.26
C PHE A 572 -0.08 -6.68 -16.35
N GLY A 573 0.28 -7.94 -16.13
CA GLY A 573 -0.56 -8.93 -15.49
C GLY A 573 -0.56 -8.95 -13.98
N GLY A 574 0.38 -8.22 -13.38
CA GLY A 574 0.52 -8.10 -11.94
C GLY A 574 0.07 -6.73 -11.43
N THR A 575 0.39 -6.53 -10.16
CA THR A 575 0.12 -5.31 -9.37
C THR A 575 1.15 -4.22 -9.62
N GLU A 576 2.19 -4.56 -10.38
CA GLU A 576 3.31 -3.74 -10.81
C GLU A 576 3.57 -4.02 -12.30
N LEU A 577 4.08 -3.02 -13.03
CA LEU A 577 4.61 -3.20 -14.38
C LEU A 577 5.86 -4.07 -14.30
N GLN A 578 5.87 -5.23 -14.96
CA GLN A 578 7.08 -6.03 -15.11
C GLN A 578 7.68 -5.82 -16.51
N ALA A 579 8.99 -5.58 -16.56
CA ALA A 579 9.70 -5.37 -17.81
C ALA A 579 11.02 -6.15 -17.79
N PHE A 580 11.21 -7.03 -18.76
CA PHE A 580 12.41 -7.87 -18.85
C PHE A 580 12.91 -7.95 -20.29
N VAL A 581 14.18 -8.32 -20.43
CA VAL A 581 14.81 -8.59 -21.72
C VAL A 581 14.76 -10.09 -21.98
N GLU A 582 14.25 -10.49 -23.13
CA GLU A 582 14.27 -11.86 -23.65
C GLU A 582 15.33 -12.01 -24.75
N TRP A 583 15.97 -13.18 -24.81
CA TRP A 583 16.86 -13.54 -25.90
C TRP A 583 16.93 -15.06 -26.13
N GLU A 584 17.39 -15.49 -27.30
CA GLU A 584 17.66 -16.90 -27.56
C GLU A 584 19.10 -17.29 -27.20
N GLN A 585 19.25 -18.41 -26.49
CA GLN A 585 20.52 -19.04 -26.17
C GLN A 585 20.36 -20.56 -26.30
N ASP A 586 21.16 -21.19 -27.15
CA ASP A 586 21.17 -22.65 -27.37
C ASP A 586 19.79 -23.23 -27.75
N GLY A 587 18.96 -22.45 -28.45
CA GLY A 587 17.58 -22.83 -28.82
C GLY A 587 16.54 -22.67 -27.72
N GLU A 588 16.93 -22.14 -26.55
CA GLU A 588 16.03 -21.81 -25.43
C GLU A 588 15.91 -20.28 -25.26
N THR A 589 14.71 -19.80 -24.97
CA THR A 589 14.48 -18.40 -24.58
C THR A 589 14.96 -18.20 -23.14
N ARG A 590 15.89 -17.25 -22.95
CA ARG A 590 16.39 -16.80 -21.65
C ARG A 590 15.82 -15.43 -21.33
N THR A 591 15.72 -15.11 -20.03
CA THR A 591 15.23 -13.82 -19.54
C THR A 591 16.22 -13.20 -18.56
N GLY A 592 16.35 -11.88 -18.61
CA GLY A 592 17.12 -11.08 -17.66
C GLY A 592 16.24 -10.60 -16.50
N PRO A 593 16.80 -10.43 -15.28
CA PRO A 593 16.01 -9.96 -14.15
C PRO A 593 15.52 -8.52 -14.35
N ALA A 594 14.20 -8.34 -14.36
CA ALA A 594 13.56 -7.04 -14.27
C ALA A 594 13.93 -6.36 -12.94
N SER A 595 14.79 -5.36 -12.97
CA SER A 595 14.97 -4.45 -11.83
C SER A 595 14.12 -3.22 -12.13
N ILE A 596 13.06 -2.96 -11.36
CA ILE A 596 12.43 -1.62 -11.37
C ILE A 596 13.31 -0.76 -10.47
N LEU A 597 14.39 -0.20 -11.03
CA LEU A 597 15.18 0.82 -10.34
C LEU A 597 14.51 2.18 -10.60
N PRO A 598 14.10 2.92 -9.56
CA PRO A 598 13.58 4.26 -9.74
C PRO A 598 14.63 5.13 -10.44
N SER A 599 14.19 5.90 -11.44
CA SER A 599 14.98 6.99 -11.96
C SER A 599 15.30 7.91 -10.77
N ALA A 600 16.58 8.10 -10.49
CA ALA A 600 16.99 9.15 -9.59
C ALA A 600 16.61 10.46 -10.29
N LEU A 601 15.41 10.98 -10.01
CA LEU A 601 15.07 12.34 -10.40
C LEU A 601 16.15 13.24 -9.81
N THR A 602 16.94 13.79 -10.72
CA THR A 602 18.01 14.74 -10.48
C THR A 602 17.56 15.74 -9.44
N THR A 603 18.22 15.71 -8.29
CA THR A 603 18.24 16.81 -7.34
C THR A 603 18.63 18.07 -8.10
N VAL A 604 17.67 18.93 -8.41
CA VAL A 604 17.98 20.34 -8.62
C VAL A 604 18.38 20.84 -7.23
N LYS A 605 19.69 20.91 -7.00
CA LYS A 605 20.25 21.65 -5.87
C LYS A 605 19.90 23.14 -6.03
N PRO A 606 19.79 23.87 -4.91
CA PRO A 606 18.81 24.93 -4.67
C PRO A 606 18.87 26.11 -5.65
#